data_AF-A0A3Q0FAB3-F1
#
_entry.id   AF-A0A3Q0FAB3-F1
#
_cell.length_a   1.000
_cell.length_b   1.000
_cell.length_c   1.000
_cell.angle_alpha   90.00
_cell.angle_beta   90.00
_cell.angle_gamma   90.00
#
_symmetry.space_group_name_H-M   'P 1'
#
loop_
_entity.id
_entity.type
_entity.pdbx_description
1 polymer ?
#
loop_
_entity_poly.entity_id
_entity_poly.type
_entity_poly.pdbx_seq_one_letter_code
_entity_poly.pdbx_strand_id
1 'polypeptide(L)'
;MCCEVYPNKNKTITNKITLPKFNSHLNFSDGFSKRCRNSLSYLPRFSSTASNSTLIFVCFCILQITAPSVGRKNVTLICVPVIAESVEKMKIDMHKAKAEGVDLVELRLDSLNTFNPFQDINILIRHRLLPLLFTYRPKWEGGMYDGDENKRLDALRIAMELGADYIDVELKVAPQFYDSIRGKTYNQTRVIVSSHNFELTPSTEDLGNLVARIQATGADIVKIATTAVDIADVARMFQITVHSQVPLIGIVMGDRGLISRVLCAKFGGYLTFGTLESGVVSAPGQPSLKDLLHLYNFRALAPDTKVYGLIGKPVSQSKSPTLLNEAFKSVGFNGVYIILLVDDIANFLRTYSSTDFMGFSVTLPHKETAVKLCDEVDPVAKSIGAVNCIIRRPTDGKLIGYNTDYVGAISAIEDGLRGNHNGSSTTVSPLAGKLFVVIGAGGAGKAVAYGAKEKGARVVIANRTYDRARELADAIGGEALPLADLDNFHSEDGMILANTSSIGMIPKVDETPISKHALKHYSIVFDAVYTPKMTRLLKEAEEAGVTIVTGFEMFIGQAYGQFENFTGLPAPKKLFRQIMKDY
;
A
#
# COMPACT_ATOMS: atom_id res chain seq x y z
N MET A 1 -15.20 -44.17 18.02
CA MET A 1 -15.30 -45.02 19.21
C MET A 1 -14.58 -44.29 20.34
N CYS A 2 -15.28 -44.06 21.44
CA CYS A 2 -15.01 -43.11 22.51
C CYS A 2 -13.66 -43.29 23.23
N CYS A 3 -13.11 -42.21 23.79
CA CYS A 3 -13.12 -41.97 25.24
C CYS A 3 -12.40 -40.66 25.60
N GLU A 4 -13.13 -39.76 26.24
CA GLU A 4 -12.62 -38.71 27.13
C GLU A 4 -12.10 -39.35 28.44
N VAL A 5 -11.02 -38.81 29.04
CA VAL A 5 -10.91 -38.54 30.50
C VAL A 5 -9.91 -37.39 30.73
N TYR A 6 -10.31 -36.45 31.57
CA TYR A 6 -9.67 -35.20 32.01
C TYR A 6 -8.66 -35.40 33.19
N PRO A 7 -8.03 -34.36 33.77
CA PRO A 7 -6.60 -34.32 34.07
C PRO A 7 -6.25 -34.48 35.56
N ASN A 8 -4.97 -34.66 35.90
CA ASN A 8 -4.49 -34.20 37.21
C ASN A 8 -3.01 -33.82 37.28
N LYS A 9 -2.75 -32.89 38.20
CA LYS A 9 -1.58 -32.02 38.37
C LYS A 9 -0.37 -32.68 39.05
N ASN A 10 0.77 -32.02 38.86
CA ASN A 10 1.94 -31.89 39.74
C ASN A 10 2.80 -33.15 40.00
N LYS A 11 3.98 -33.18 39.37
CA LYS A 11 5.23 -33.59 40.03
C LYS A 11 6.45 -33.02 39.30
N THR A 12 7.14 -32.11 39.97
CA THR A 12 8.46 -31.60 39.62
C THR A 12 9.49 -32.71 39.88
N ILE A 13 10.19 -33.19 38.85
CA ILE A 13 11.43 -33.94 39.02
C ILE A 13 12.45 -33.45 37.99
N THR A 14 13.47 -32.80 38.51
CA THR A 14 14.76 -32.52 37.87
C THR A 14 15.38 -33.80 37.34
N ASN A 15 15.82 -33.82 36.08
CA ASN A 15 17.00 -34.59 35.69
C ASN A 15 17.70 -34.02 34.46
N LYS A 16 19.01 -33.82 34.63
CA LYS A 16 20.02 -33.50 33.63
C LYS A 16 19.94 -34.49 32.47
N ILE A 17 19.96 -33.99 31.22
CA ILE A 17 20.38 -34.77 30.07
C ILE A 17 21.44 -34.00 29.31
N THR A 18 22.60 -34.63 29.26
CA THR A 18 23.85 -34.27 28.60
C THR A 18 23.67 -34.30 27.09
N LEU A 19 24.09 -33.23 26.40
CA LEU A 19 24.20 -33.16 24.94
C LEU A 19 25.44 -33.96 24.46
N PRO A 20 25.35 -34.78 23.39
CA PRO A 20 26.53 -35.15 22.63
C PRO A 20 26.85 -34.08 21.57
N LYS A 21 28.07 -33.57 21.63
CA LYS A 21 28.73 -32.87 20.51
C LYS A 21 28.91 -33.86 19.36
N PHE A 22 28.51 -33.46 18.15
CA PHE A 22 29.06 -34.02 16.92
C PHE A 22 29.68 -32.89 16.11
N ASN A 23 30.96 -33.04 15.82
CA ASN A 23 31.74 -32.17 14.95
C ASN A 23 32.32 -33.02 13.83
N SER A 24 32.59 -32.37 12.71
CA SER A 24 33.41 -32.76 11.56
C SER A 24 32.78 -33.57 10.41
N HIS A 25 32.75 -32.89 9.26
CA HIS A 25 33.09 -33.31 7.91
C HIS A 25 32.58 -34.67 7.38
N LEU A 26 31.69 -34.63 6.39
CA LEU A 26 31.61 -35.64 5.33
C LEU A 26 31.09 -35.02 4.02
N ASN A 27 31.90 -35.16 2.98
CA ASN A 27 31.64 -34.82 1.59
C ASN A 27 30.45 -35.62 1.03
N PHE A 28 29.55 -34.97 0.28
CA PHE A 28 28.55 -35.65 -0.56
C PHE A 28 28.90 -35.45 -2.03
N SER A 29 29.67 -36.39 -2.57
CA SER A 29 29.68 -36.74 -3.99
C SER A 29 29.17 -38.16 -4.13
N ASP A 30 28.34 -38.39 -5.15
CA ASP A 30 27.88 -39.68 -5.66
C ASP A 30 26.89 -40.50 -4.84
N GLY A 31 25.60 -40.32 -5.16
CA GLY A 31 24.54 -41.18 -4.62
C GLY A 31 23.12 -40.94 -5.14
N PHE A 32 22.91 -40.46 -6.37
CA PHE A 32 21.55 -40.19 -6.88
C PHE A 32 21.20 -40.79 -8.25
N SER A 33 21.94 -41.79 -8.75
CA SER A 33 21.76 -42.31 -10.11
C SER A 33 21.10 -43.70 -10.25
N LYS A 34 20.39 -44.22 -9.23
CA LYS A 34 19.79 -45.58 -9.33
C LYS A 34 18.34 -45.77 -8.87
N ARG A 35 17.56 -44.69 -8.61
CA ARG A 35 16.13 -44.82 -8.23
C ARG A 35 15.10 -44.22 -9.19
N CYS A 36 15.50 -43.62 -10.32
CA CYS A 36 14.58 -43.07 -11.33
C CYS A 36 14.55 -43.90 -12.63
N ARG A 37 14.44 -45.22 -12.54
CA ARG A 37 14.08 -46.11 -13.67
C ARG A 37 13.11 -47.17 -13.18
N ASN A 38 11.85 -46.80 -12.94
CA ASN A 38 10.68 -47.71 -12.93
C ASN A 38 9.37 -46.96 -12.60
N SER A 39 9.02 -45.93 -13.37
CA SER A 39 7.70 -45.28 -13.27
C SER A 39 7.28 -44.62 -14.59
N LEU A 40 7.43 -45.34 -15.69
CA LEU A 40 6.98 -44.95 -17.04
C LEU A 40 6.22 -46.13 -17.66
N SER A 41 5.06 -46.45 -17.07
CA SER A 41 4.18 -47.49 -17.61
C SER A 41 2.72 -47.32 -17.22
N TYR A 42 2.20 -46.09 -17.12
CA TYR A 42 0.74 -45.85 -17.05
C TYR A 42 0.40 -44.43 -17.56
N LEU A 43 0.14 -44.30 -18.86
CA LEU A 43 -0.56 -43.15 -19.45
C LEU A 43 -1.58 -43.68 -20.48
N PRO A 44 -2.85 -43.27 -20.43
CA PRO A 44 -3.86 -43.67 -21.42
C PRO A 44 -3.68 -42.90 -22.74
N ARG A 45 -3.91 -43.59 -23.87
CA ARG A 45 -3.94 -43.01 -25.22
C ARG A 45 -5.12 -42.03 -25.35
N PHE A 46 -4.85 -40.76 -25.63
CA PHE A 46 -5.86 -39.80 -26.08
C PHE A 46 -5.94 -39.77 -27.62
N SER A 47 -7.16 -39.82 -28.13
CA SER A 47 -7.53 -39.78 -29.55
C SER A 47 -7.36 -38.39 -30.16
N SER A 48 -7.09 -38.37 -31.47
CA SER A 48 -6.80 -37.21 -32.30
C SER A 48 -7.99 -36.28 -32.50
N THR A 49 -8.05 -35.18 -31.74
CA THR A 49 -8.57 -33.86 -32.16
C THR A 49 -8.22 -32.84 -31.06
N ALA A 50 -7.05 -32.20 -31.15
CA ALA A 50 -6.73 -31.02 -30.36
C ALA A 50 -6.01 -30.01 -31.25
N SER A 51 -6.46 -28.75 -31.22
CA SER A 51 -5.90 -27.67 -32.02
C SER A 51 -4.47 -27.31 -31.58
N ASN A 52 -3.70 -26.70 -32.49
CA ASN A 52 -2.29 -26.33 -32.29
C ASN A 52 -2.00 -25.49 -31.02
N SER A 53 -3.02 -24.85 -30.42
CA SER A 53 -2.91 -24.10 -29.16
C SER A 53 -2.73 -24.99 -27.93
N THR A 54 -3.21 -26.24 -27.93
CA THR A 54 -3.06 -27.17 -26.79
C THR A 54 -1.67 -27.81 -26.76
N LEU A 55 -1.03 -27.99 -27.93
CA LEU A 55 0.30 -28.61 -28.02
C LEU A 55 1.43 -27.68 -27.53
N ILE A 56 1.29 -26.37 -27.72
CA ILE A 56 2.26 -25.36 -27.24
C ILE A 56 2.25 -25.29 -25.69
N PHE A 57 1.07 -25.46 -25.08
CA PHE A 57 0.90 -25.39 -23.63
C PHE A 57 1.52 -26.59 -22.90
N VAL A 58 1.43 -27.79 -23.49
CA VAL A 58 2.01 -29.02 -22.91
C VAL A 58 3.54 -29.04 -23.04
N CYS A 59 4.09 -28.49 -24.12
CA CYS A 59 5.54 -28.38 -24.30
C CYS A 59 6.17 -27.41 -23.26
N PHE A 60 5.45 -26.35 -22.90
CA PHE A 60 5.86 -25.42 -21.83
C PHE A 60 5.83 -26.05 -20.42
N CYS A 61 4.92 -26.98 -20.15
CA CYS A 61 4.83 -27.65 -18.84
C CYS A 61 5.91 -28.73 -18.63
N ILE A 62 6.36 -29.41 -19.69
CA ILE A 62 7.34 -30.51 -19.55
C ILE A 62 8.78 -29.98 -19.36
N LEU A 63 9.09 -28.77 -19.84
CA LEU A 63 10.36 -28.09 -19.58
C LEU A 63 10.49 -27.54 -18.13
N GLN A 64 9.44 -27.58 -17.31
CA GLN A 64 9.46 -27.09 -15.92
C GLN A 64 9.95 -28.13 -14.88
N ILE A 65 10.19 -29.38 -15.25
CA ILE A 65 10.53 -30.44 -14.26
C ILE A 65 12.04 -30.54 -13.97
N THR A 66 12.90 -29.80 -14.68
CA THR A 66 14.35 -29.82 -14.45
C THR A 66 15.02 -28.44 -14.46
N ALA A 67 14.34 -27.40 -13.96
CA ALA A 67 15.00 -26.12 -13.71
C ALA A 67 15.73 -26.18 -12.34
N PRO A 68 17.07 -26.02 -12.29
CA PRO A 68 17.79 -25.91 -11.02
C PRO A 68 17.32 -24.66 -10.28
N SER A 69 17.33 -24.73 -8.95
CA SER A 69 16.96 -23.65 -8.03
C SER A 69 17.47 -22.29 -8.52
N VAL A 70 16.56 -21.43 -8.96
CA VAL A 70 16.86 -20.06 -9.40
C VAL A 70 17.50 -19.34 -8.22
N GLY A 71 18.78 -19.01 -8.36
CA GLY A 71 19.53 -18.23 -7.38
C GLY A 71 18.83 -16.91 -7.07
N ARG A 72 19.00 -16.39 -5.84
CA ARG A 72 18.48 -15.09 -5.39
C ARG A 72 18.54 -14.07 -6.55
N LYS A 73 17.38 -13.67 -7.07
CA LYS A 73 17.27 -12.46 -7.91
C LYS A 73 17.87 -11.30 -7.10
N ASN A 74 18.65 -10.44 -7.75
CA ASN A 74 19.21 -9.24 -7.13
C ASN A 74 18.11 -8.42 -6.44
N VAL A 75 18.45 -7.80 -5.32
CA VAL A 75 17.57 -6.86 -4.61
C VAL A 75 17.16 -5.75 -5.57
N THR A 76 15.87 -5.42 -5.64
CA THR A 76 15.37 -4.30 -6.44
C THR A 76 16.02 -3.01 -6.00
N LEU A 77 16.59 -2.30 -6.96
CA LEU A 77 17.32 -1.07 -6.71
C LEU A 77 16.35 0.11 -6.49
N ILE A 78 16.79 1.12 -5.76
CA ILE A 78 16.14 2.43 -5.67
C ILE A 78 17.01 3.43 -6.42
N CYS A 79 16.41 4.16 -7.36
CA CYS A 79 17.04 5.28 -8.07
C CYS A 79 16.40 6.60 -7.66
N VAL A 80 17.23 7.62 -7.47
CA VAL A 80 16.77 9.00 -7.28
C VAL A 80 16.91 9.77 -8.60
N PRO A 81 15.83 10.31 -9.18
CA PRO A 81 15.91 11.29 -10.26
C PRO A 81 16.51 12.60 -9.74
N VAL A 82 17.58 13.05 -10.37
CA VAL A 82 18.19 14.36 -10.15
C VAL A 82 17.76 15.27 -11.31
N ILE A 83 16.87 16.20 -11.00
CA ILE A 83 16.25 17.14 -11.97
C ILE A 83 16.72 18.57 -11.79
N ALA A 84 17.87 18.76 -11.14
CA ALA A 84 18.42 20.09 -10.91
C ALA A 84 18.78 20.80 -12.23
N GLU A 85 18.72 22.13 -12.21
CA GLU A 85 18.89 22.97 -13.41
C GLU A 85 20.35 23.31 -13.75
N SER A 86 21.30 22.91 -12.90
CA SER A 86 22.74 23.12 -13.11
C SER A 86 23.57 21.96 -12.57
N VAL A 87 24.76 21.76 -13.14
CA VAL A 87 25.71 20.69 -12.73
C VAL A 87 26.10 20.81 -11.25
N GLU A 88 26.30 22.03 -10.75
CA GLU A 88 26.61 22.26 -9.33
C GLU A 88 25.49 21.78 -8.40
N LYS A 89 24.24 22.09 -8.74
CA LYS A 89 23.07 21.62 -7.98
C LYS A 89 22.90 20.11 -8.12
N MET A 90 23.12 19.54 -9.31
CA MET A 90 23.09 18.07 -9.50
C MET A 90 24.07 17.36 -8.57
N LYS A 91 25.31 17.88 -8.44
CA LYS A 91 26.30 17.32 -7.49
C LYS A 91 25.79 17.36 -6.06
N ILE A 92 25.15 18.46 -5.62
CA ILE A 92 24.58 18.56 -4.26
C ILE A 92 23.50 17.49 -4.06
N ASP A 93 22.60 17.33 -5.02
CA ASP A 93 21.53 16.34 -4.96
C ASP A 93 22.08 14.90 -4.97
N MET A 94 23.16 14.62 -5.71
CA MET A 94 23.88 13.34 -5.65
C MET A 94 24.42 13.04 -4.24
N HIS A 95 24.96 14.04 -3.54
CA HIS A 95 25.44 13.87 -2.16
C HIS A 95 24.26 13.60 -1.20
N LYS A 96 23.16 14.35 -1.33
CA LYS A 96 21.93 14.10 -0.56
C LYS A 96 21.43 12.68 -0.79
N ALA A 97 21.34 12.24 -2.04
CA ALA A 97 20.86 10.91 -2.40
C ALA A 97 21.70 9.80 -1.77
N LYS A 98 23.03 9.95 -1.78
CA LYS A 98 23.95 9.01 -1.12
C LYS A 98 23.77 8.97 0.39
N ALA A 99 23.60 10.12 1.04
CA ALA A 99 23.41 10.20 2.48
C ALA A 99 22.15 9.43 2.94
N GLU A 100 21.12 9.38 2.10
CA GLU A 100 19.85 8.68 2.35
C GLU A 100 19.89 7.17 1.98
N GLY A 101 21.01 6.64 1.47
CA GLY A 101 21.14 5.20 1.21
C GLY A 101 20.47 4.70 -0.08
N VAL A 102 20.42 5.54 -1.11
CA VAL A 102 19.98 5.15 -2.47
C VAL A 102 21.03 4.28 -3.18
N ASP A 103 20.61 3.45 -4.13
CA ASP A 103 21.53 2.57 -4.88
C ASP A 103 22.16 3.25 -6.10
N LEU A 104 21.43 4.17 -6.75
CA LEU A 104 21.92 4.96 -7.88
C LEU A 104 21.13 6.26 -8.07
N VAL A 105 21.63 7.11 -8.96
CA VAL A 105 20.99 8.38 -9.34
C VAL A 105 20.77 8.45 -10.85
N GLU A 106 19.61 8.95 -11.27
CA GLU A 106 19.27 9.25 -12.66
C GLU A 106 19.52 10.74 -12.89
N LEU A 107 20.57 11.07 -13.63
CA LEU A 107 20.90 12.44 -14.02
C LEU A 107 20.07 12.80 -15.25
N ARG A 108 19.07 13.67 -15.05
CA ARG A 108 18.19 14.15 -16.12
C ARG A 108 18.85 15.32 -16.85
N LEU A 109 19.64 15.01 -17.87
CA LEU A 109 20.36 16.01 -18.66
C LEU A 109 19.42 17.03 -19.31
N ASP A 110 18.18 16.62 -19.59
CA ASP A 110 17.14 17.51 -20.11
C ASP A 110 16.67 18.60 -19.12
N SER A 111 17.00 18.51 -17.82
CA SER A 111 16.69 19.56 -16.85
C SER A 111 17.72 20.68 -16.76
N LEU A 112 18.90 20.52 -17.37
CA LEU A 112 19.95 21.53 -17.31
C LEU A 112 19.62 22.74 -18.19
N ASN A 113 19.68 23.95 -17.61
CA ASN A 113 19.45 25.20 -18.36
C ASN A 113 20.54 25.44 -19.42
N THR A 114 21.79 25.10 -19.09
CA THR A 114 22.92 25.12 -20.01
C THR A 114 23.67 23.80 -19.90
N PHE A 115 23.96 23.19 -21.05
CA PHE A 115 24.61 21.88 -21.10
C PHE A 115 25.66 21.81 -22.20
N ASN A 116 26.92 21.61 -21.79
CA ASN A 116 28.04 21.26 -22.64
C ASN A 116 28.36 19.77 -22.42
N PRO A 117 27.95 18.87 -23.33
CA PRO A 117 27.95 17.43 -23.07
C PRO A 117 29.27 16.87 -22.55
N PHE A 118 30.38 17.11 -23.24
CA PHE A 118 31.67 16.53 -22.83
C PHE A 118 32.15 17.07 -21.48
N GLN A 119 32.06 18.40 -21.28
CA GLN A 119 32.54 19.03 -20.05
C GLN A 119 31.69 18.63 -18.84
N ASP A 120 30.37 18.76 -18.95
CA ASP A 120 29.45 18.59 -17.84
C ASP A 120 29.32 17.12 -17.44
N ILE A 121 29.24 16.20 -18.41
CA ILE A 121 29.24 14.75 -18.12
C ILE A 121 30.55 14.34 -17.45
N ASN A 122 31.70 14.81 -17.95
CA ASN A 122 33.00 14.51 -17.34
C ASN A 122 33.09 15.05 -15.89
N ILE A 123 32.53 16.23 -15.61
CA ILE A 123 32.46 16.76 -14.24
C ILE A 123 31.60 15.83 -13.37
N LEU A 124 30.41 15.44 -13.82
CA LEU A 124 29.49 14.58 -13.07
C LEU A 124 30.09 13.20 -12.79
N ILE A 125 30.76 12.60 -13.77
CA ILE A 125 31.44 11.30 -13.61
C ILE A 125 32.65 11.41 -12.66
N ARG A 126 33.44 12.47 -12.73
CA ARG A 126 34.57 12.67 -11.80
C ARG A 126 34.11 12.85 -10.35
N HIS A 127 32.90 13.36 -10.14
CA HIS A 127 32.27 13.48 -8.83
C HIS A 127 31.31 12.32 -8.53
N ARG A 128 31.44 11.19 -9.23
CA ARG A 128 30.62 10.00 -9.00
C ARG A 128 30.77 9.51 -7.56
N LEU A 129 29.64 9.42 -6.87
CA LEU A 129 29.56 8.89 -5.50
C LEU A 129 28.79 7.57 -5.40
N LEU A 130 27.98 7.30 -6.41
CA LEU A 130 27.05 6.19 -6.63
C LEU A 130 27.03 5.88 -8.13
N PRO A 131 26.57 4.69 -8.57
CA PRO A 131 26.31 4.46 -9.98
C PRO A 131 25.43 5.55 -10.61
N LEU A 132 25.76 5.97 -11.83
CA LEU A 132 25.08 7.03 -12.56
C LEU A 132 24.31 6.47 -13.74
N LEU A 133 23.02 6.80 -13.79
CA LEU A 133 22.16 6.63 -14.94
C LEU A 133 22.00 7.97 -15.66
N PHE A 134 22.50 8.08 -16.89
CA PHE A 134 22.29 9.29 -17.70
C PHE A 134 21.04 9.15 -18.55
N THR A 135 20.15 10.13 -18.46
CA THR A 135 18.93 10.21 -19.26
C THR A 135 18.85 11.59 -19.90
N TYR A 136 18.69 11.66 -21.22
CA TYR A 136 18.50 12.92 -21.95
C TYR A 136 17.14 12.90 -22.65
N ARG A 137 16.07 13.05 -21.88
CA ARG A 137 14.71 12.75 -22.36
C ARG A 137 14.19 13.85 -23.32
N PRO A 138 13.72 13.50 -24.52
CA PRO A 138 13.11 14.46 -25.45
C PRO A 138 11.64 14.74 -25.11
N LYS A 139 11.11 15.88 -25.57
CA LYS A 139 9.71 16.30 -25.36
C LYS A 139 8.68 15.28 -25.84
N TRP A 140 8.96 14.62 -26.97
CA TRP A 140 8.06 13.60 -27.52
C TRP A 140 7.96 12.33 -26.67
N GLU A 141 8.83 12.18 -25.67
CA GLU A 141 8.77 11.10 -24.65
C GLU A 141 8.64 11.69 -23.23
N GLY A 142 8.06 12.88 -23.09
CA GLY A 142 7.76 13.52 -21.80
C GLY A 142 8.94 14.18 -21.08
N GLY A 143 10.06 14.41 -21.77
CA GLY A 143 11.20 15.17 -21.26
C GLY A 143 11.15 16.66 -21.61
N MET A 144 12.26 17.36 -21.39
CA MET A 144 12.38 18.79 -21.68
C MET A 144 13.22 19.11 -22.93
N TYR A 145 13.96 18.14 -23.48
CA TYR A 145 14.82 18.39 -24.65
C TYR A 145 14.02 18.51 -25.96
N ASP A 146 14.32 19.55 -26.73
CA ASP A 146 13.62 19.88 -28.00
C ASP A 146 14.60 20.21 -29.15
N GLY A 147 15.85 19.79 -29.00
CA GLY A 147 16.93 20.06 -29.95
C GLY A 147 17.11 18.97 -31.01
N ASP A 148 18.28 19.00 -31.65
CA ASP A 148 18.68 18.02 -32.67
C ASP A 148 18.91 16.61 -32.08
N GLU A 149 18.25 15.61 -32.67
CA GLU A 149 18.27 14.25 -32.16
C GLU A 149 19.68 13.61 -32.21
N ASN A 150 20.49 13.92 -33.23
CA ASN A 150 21.86 13.39 -33.30
C ASN A 150 22.72 13.96 -32.17
N LYS A 151 22.62 15.26 -31.88
CA LYS A 151 23.33 15.88 -30.74
C LYS A 151 22.91 15.28 -29.40
N ARG A 152 21.63 14.93 -29.25
CA ARG A 152 21.11 14.26 -28.05
C ARG A 152 21.70 12.87 -27.85
N LEU A 153 21.68 12.04 -28.91
CA LEU A 153 22.25 10.69 -28.90
C LEU A 153 23.78 10.73 -28.74
N ASP A 154 24.45 11.73 -29.32
CA ASP A 154 25.88 11.95 -29.15
C ASP A 154 26.24 12.22 -27.69
N ALA A 155 25.43 12.99 -26.95
CA ALA A 155 25.65 13.21 -25.53
C ALA A 155 25.54 11.93 -24.69
N LEU A 156 24.59 11.03 -25.03
CA LEU A 156 24.50 9.72 -24.38
C LEU A 156 25.70 8.83 -24.71
N ARG A 157 26.20 8.87 -25.96
CA ARG A 157 27.43 8.16 -26.35
C ARG A 157 28.65 8.71 -25.62
N ILE A 158 28.75 10.03 -25.47
CA ILE A 158 29.80 10.68 -24.66
C ILE A 158 29.74 10.17 -23.21
N ALA A 159 28.54 10.00 -22.64
CA ALA A 159 28.40 9.42 -21.30
C ALA A 159 28.94 7.98 -21.24
N MET A 160 28.68 7.15 -22.25
CA MET A 160 29.29 5.80 -22.33
C MET A 160 30.81 5.86 -22.43
N GLU A 161 31.35 6.72 -23.31
CA GLU A 161 32.79 6.88 -23.53
C GLU A 161 33.53 7.37 -22.28
N LEU A 162 32.87 8.20 -21.47
CA LEU A 162 33.39 8.69 -20.20
C LEU A 162 33.14 7.74 -19.02
N GLY A 163 32.49 6.59 -19.25
CA GLY A 163 32.35 5.50 -18.28
C GLY A 163 31.08 5.54 -17.43
N ALA A 164 29.95 6.04 -17.94
CA ALA A 164 28.63 5.92 -17.30
C ALA A 164 28.29 4.46 -16.94
N ASP A 165 27.64 4.24 -15.80
CA ASP A 165 27.19 2.89 -15.40
C ASP A 165 25.95 2.48 -16.21
N TYR A 166 25.04 3.45 -16.44
CA TYR A 166 23.84 3.26 -17.25
C TYR A 166 23.56 4.46 -18.14
N ILE A 167 22.92 4.19 -19.27
CA ILE A 167 22.24 5.20 -20.09
C ILE A 167 20.81 4.76 -20.37
N ASP A 168 19.89 5.71 -20.52
CA ASP A 168 18.50 5.47 -20.97
C ASP A 168 18.30 6.01 -22.38
N VAL A 169 17.89 5.13 -23.30
CA VAL A 169 17.58 5.43 -24.69
C VAL A 169 16.13 5.03 -24.99
N GLU A 170 15.39 5.92 -25.65
CA GLU A 170 14.00 5.67 -26.00
C GLU A 170 13.88 4.63 -27.13
N LEU A 171 12.92 3.70 -27.00
CA LEU A 171 12.68 2.60 -27.95
C LEU A 171 12.60 3.06 -29.40
N LYS A 172 11.98 4.21 -29.66
CA LYS A 172 11.80 4.76 -31.02
C LYS A 172 13.13 4.96 -31.77
N VAL A 173 14.19 5.31 -31.06
CA VAL A 173 15.50 5.64 -31.62
C VAL A 173 16.60 4.65 -31.22
N ALA A 174 16.25 3.61 -30.45
CA ALA A 174 17.20 2.58 -30.04
C ALA A 174 17.94 1.93 -31.22
N PRO A 175 17.31 1.56 -32.36
CA PRO A 175 18.04 1.01 -33.51
C PRO A 175 19.12 1.96 -34.05
N GLN A 176 18.78 3.25 -34.21
CA GLN A 176 19.73 4.29 -34.64
C GLN A 176 20.89 4.44 -33.63
N PHE A 177 20.58 4.40 -32.34
CA PHE A 177 21.60 4.49 -31.30
C PHE A 177 22.56 3.30 -31.35
N TYR A 178 22.05 2.07 -31.44
CA TYR A 178 22.88 0.86 -31.55
C TYR A 178 23.74 0.85 -32.82
N ASP A 179 23.23 1.36 -33.93
CA ASP A 179 24.03 1.53 -35.15
C ASP A 179 25.20 2.49 -34.94
N SER A 180 25.01 3.57 -34.16
CA SER A 180 26.06 4.55 -33.86
C SER A 180 27.19 4.04 -32.95
N ILE A 181 26.93 2.97 -32.19
CA ILE A 181 27.92 2.32 -31.31
C ILE A 181 28.38 0.96 -31.83
N ARG A 182 27.95 0.56 -33.03
CA ARG A 182 28.29 -0.72 -33.64
C ARG A 182 29.81 -0.88 -33.76
N GLY A 183 30.33 -2.02 -33.30
CA GLY A 183 31.76 -2.32 -33.32
C GLY A 183 32.58 -1.65 -32.22
N LYS A 184 31.97 -0.81 -31.37
CA LYS A 184 32.58 -0.31 -30.14
C LYS A 184 32.18 -1.22 -28.96
N THR A 185 33.09 -1.40 -28.01
CA THR A 185 32.81 -2.18 -26.80
C THR A 185 32.81 -1.25 -25.59
N TYR A 186 31.70 -1.26 -24.85
CA TYR A 186 31.51 -0.45 -23.64
C TYR A 186 31.19 -1.39 -22.48
N ASN A 187 32.15 -2.25 -22.11
CA ASN A 187 31.95 -3.35 -21.16
C ASN A 187 31.50 -2.92 -19.74
N GLN A 188 31.49 -1.62 -19.45
CA GLN A 188 31.11 -1.06 -18.15
C GLN A 188 29.73 -0.39 -18.13
N THR A 189 29.13 -0.10 -19.29
CA THR A 189 27.84 0.61 -19.37
C THR A 189 26.73 -0.33 -19.78
N ARG A 190 25.61 -0.31 -19.05
CA ARG A 190 24.38 -1.01 -19.45
C ARG A 190 23.41 -0.05 -20.11
N VAL A 191 22.81 -0.46 -21.22
CA VAL A 191 21.82 0.31 -21.95
C VAL A 191 20.41 -0.08 -21.48
N ILE A 192 19.73 0.88 -20.87
CA ILE A 192 18.29 0.80 -20.59
C ILE A 192 17.57 1.29 -21.84
N VAL A 193 16.69 0.46 -22.41
CA VAL A 193 15.79 0.92 -23.47
C VAL A 193 14.39 1.08 -22.92
N SER A 194 13.84 2.28 -23.07
CA SER A 194 12.60 2.69 -22.40
C SER A 194 11.46 3.01 -23.36
N SER A 195 10.23 2.79 -22.88
CA SER A 195 9.00 3.22 -23.54
C SER A 195 8.01 3.76 -22.51
N HIS A 196 7.39 4.90 -22.83
CA HIS A 196 6.43 5.56 -21.97
C HIS A 196 5.06 5.61 -22.63
N ASN A 197 4.03 5.16 -21.92
CA ASN A 197 2.63 5.33 -22.29
C ASN A 197 1.97 6.25 -21.25
N PHE A 198 1.67 7.48 -21.67
CA PHE A 198 1.09 8.50 -20.79
C PHE A 198 -0.43 8.39 -20.68
N GLU A 199 -1.09 7.58 -21.50
CA GLU A 199 -2.54 7.49 -21.59
C GLU A 199 -3.11 6.35 -20.72
N LEU A 200 -2.54 5.16 -20.82
CA LEU A 200 -3.07 3.96 -20.19
C LEU A 200 -2.01 2.88 -19.95
N THR A 201 -2.43 1.78 -19.33
CA THR A 201 -1.67 0.53 -19.27
C THR A 201 -2.24 -0.46 -20.28
N PRO A 202 -1.49 -0.89 -21.31
CA PRO A 202 -2.00 -1.83 -22.33
C PRO A 202 -2.37 -3.21 -21.78
N SER A 203 -2.89 -4.08 -22.65
CA SER A 203 -3.16 -5.48 -22.31
C SER A 203 -1.85 -6.22 -21.96
N THR A 204 -1.95 -7.35 -21.26
CA THR A 204 -0.77 -8.19 -20.96
C THR A 204 -0.08 -8.66 -22.25
N GLU A 205 -0.85 -8.95 -23.31
CA GLU A 205 -0.30 -9.34 -24.61
C GLU A 205 0.52 -8.20 -25.23
N ASP A 206 -0.04 -6.99 -25.27
CA ASP A 206 0.66 -5.81 -25.81
C ASP A 206 1.91 -5.46 -25.00
N LEU A 207 1.84 -5.57 -23.67
CA LEU A 207 3.00 -5.38 -22.80
C LEU A 207 4.07 -6.45 -23.07
N GLY A 208 3.69 -7.71 -23.25
CA GLY A 208 4.61 -8.79 -23.61
C GLY A 208 5.29 -8.55 -24.96
N ASN A 209 4.51 -8.13 -25.97
CA ASN A 209 5.01 -7.74 -27.29
C ASN A 209 5.97 -6.54 -27.18
N LEU A 210 5.67 -5.57 -26.31
CA LEU A 210 6.54 -4.42 -26.06
C LEU A 210 7.87 -4.86 -25.42
N VAL A 211 7.85 -5.78 -24.45
CA VAL A 211 9.08 -6.37 -23.88
C VAL A 211 9.92 -7.02 -24.98
N ALA A 212 9.31 -7.86 -25.83
CA ALA A 212 10.02 -8.53 -26.91
C ALA A 212 10.63 -7.54 -27.92
N ARG A 213 9.90 -6.47 -28.27
CA ARG A 213 10.41 -5.40 -29.14
C ARG A 213 11.60 -4.68 -28.54
N ILE A 214 11.55 -4.36 -27.25
CA ILE A 214 12.66 -3.69 -26.55
C ILE A 214 13.87 -4.64 -26.51
N GLN A 215 13.68 -5.91 -26.16
CA GLN A 215 14.76 -6.90 -26.16
C GLN A 215 15.42 -7.05 -27.54
N ALA A 216 14.63 -7.06 -28.61
CA ALA A 216 15.13 -7.19 -29.97
C ALA A 216 16.06 -6.04 -30.41
N THR A 217 16.05 -4.90 -29.69
CA THR A 217 17.01 -3.81 -29.94
C THR A 217 18.41 -4.13 -29.45
N GLY A 218 18.58 -5.10 -28.54
CA GLY A 218 19.84 -5.38 -27.84
C GLY A 218 19.93 -4.80 -26.43
N ALA A 219 18.83 -4.28 -25.88
CA ALA A 219 18.76 -3.70 -24.54
C ALA A 219 19.26 -4.65 -23.44
N ASP A 220 20.11 -4.16 -22.54
CA ASP A 220 20.51 -4.89 -21.32
C ASP A 220 19.37 -4.93 -20.30
N ILE A 221 18.56 -3.86 -20.26
CA ILE A 221 17.46 -3.68 -19.31
C ILE A 221 16.26 -3.09 -20.07
N VAL A 222 15.10 -3.71 -19.88
CA VAL A 222 13.82 -3.25 -20.41
C VAL A 222 13.20 -2.24 -19.44
N LYS A 223 12.76 -1.07 -19.90
CA LYS A 223 12.00 -0.11 -19.08
C LYS A 223 10.65 0.21 -19.72
N ILE A 224 9.57 -0.06 -18.99
CA ILE A 224 8.20 0.25 -19.42
C ILE A 224 7.54 1.06 -18.32
N ALA A 225 7.11 2.27 -18.69
CA ALA A 225 6.31 3.14 -17.84
C ALA A 225 4.93 3.34 -18.50
N THR A 226 3.86 2.99 -17.80
CA THR A 226 2.47 3.18 -18.28
C THR A 226 1.70 4.11 -17.34
N THR A 227 0.45 4.44 -17.66
CA THR A 227 -0.44 5.23 -16.77
C THR A 227 -1.54 4.36 -16.19
N ALA A 228 -1.82 4.51 -14.88
CA ALA A 228 -2.96 3.86 -14.24
C ALA A 228 -4.24 4.68 -14.46
N VAL A 229 -5.19 4.12 -15.20
CA VAL A 229 -6.57 4.61 -15.26
C VAL A 229 -7.37 4.06 -14.09
N ASP A 230 -7.13 2.78 -13.76
CA ASP A 230 -7.64 2.10 -12.57
C ASP A 230 -6.48 1.42 -11.83
N ILE A 231 -6.61 1.23 -10.50
CA ILE A 231 -5.59 0.50 -9.73
C ILE A 231 -5.39 -0.94 -10.21
N ALA A 232 -6.40 -1.57 -10.83
CA ALA A 232 -6.29 -2.91 -11.41
C ALA A 232 -5.29 -2.99 -12.57
N ASP A 233 -4.94 -1.85 -13.18
CA ASP A 233 -3.94 -1.79 -14.27
C ASP A 233 -2.57 -2.29 -13.82
N VAL A 234 -2.22 -2.07 -12.56
CA VAL A 234 -0.93 -2.48 -12.02
C VAL A 234 -0.75 -3.99 -12.03
N ALA A 235 -1.82 -4.78 -11.89
CA ALA A 235 -1.74 -6.24 -11.92
C ALA A 235 -1.14 -6.75 -13.24
N ARG A 236 -1.43 -6.09 -14.37
CA ARG A 236 -0.83 -6.44 -15.68
C ARG A 236 0.67 -6.19 -15.68
N MET A 237 1.13 -5.08 -15.09
CA MET A 237 2.56 -4.79 -14.95
C MET A 237 3.26 -5.79 -14.01
N PHE A 238 2.62 -6.20 -12.91
CA PHE A 238 3.14 -7.25 -12.04
C PHE A 238 3.27 -8.59 -12.76
N GLN A 239 2.28 -8.98 -13.57
CA GLN A 239 2.36 -10.20 -14.37
C GLN A 239 3.59 -10.17 -15.30
N ILE A 240 3.85 -9.04 -15.96
CA ILE A 240 4.99 -8.87 -16.87
C ILE A 240 6.33 -8.92 -16.11
N THR A 241 6.46 -8.19 -15.01
CA THR A 241 7.68 -8.15 -14.19
C THR A 241 8.03 -9.52 -13.58
N VAL A 242 7.04 -10.26 -13.08
CA VAL A 242 7.25 -11.59 -12.48
C VAL A 242 7.75 -12.61 -13.50
N HIS A 243 7.18 -12.62 -14.70
CA HIS A 243 7.48 -13.61 -15.75
C HIS A 243 8.66 -13.22 -16.65
N SER A 244 9.12 -11.97 -16.59
CA SER A 244 10.26 -11.50 -17.38
C SER A 244 11.53 -12.30 -17.06
N GLN A 245 12.19 -12.79 -18.11
CA GLN A 245 13.49 -13.46 -18.04
C GLN A 245 14.67 -12.49 -18.21
N VAL A 246 14.38 -11.21 -18.50
CA VAL A 246 15.37 -10.13 -18.56
C VAL A 246 15.12 -9.12 -17.45
N PRO A 247 16.16 -8.38 -17.01
CA PRO A 247 15.98 -7.24 -16.13
C PRO A 247 14.93 -6.27 -16.66
N LEU A 248 13.89 -6.02 -15.86
CA LEU A 248 12.75 -5.20 -16.28
C LEU A 248 12.39 -4.17 -15.20
N ILE A 249 12.35 -2.91 -15.61
CA ILE A 249 11.85 -1.77 -14.83
C ILE A 249 10.41 -1.53 -15.29
N GLY A 250 9.44 -2.02 -14.51
CA GLY A 250 8.01 -1.93 -14.81
C GLY A 250 7.32 -0.99 -13.85
N ILE A 251 6.82 0.14 -14.33
CA ILE A 251 6.23 1.19 -13.51
C ILE A 251 4.89 1.62 -14.09
N VAL A 252 3.94 1.89 -13.20
CA VAL A 252 2.67 2.50 -13.55
C VAL A 252 2.56 3.86 -12.85
N MET A 253 2.36 4.90 -13.63
CA MET A 253 2.30 6.30 -13.22
C MET A 253 0.92 6.68 -12.65
N GLY A 254 0.90 7.79 -11.91
CA GLY A 254 -0.29 8.32 -11.25
C GLY A 254 -0.55 7.69 -9.87
N ASP A 255 -1.42 8.31 -9.09
CA ASP A 255 -1.68 7.90 -7.70
C ASP A 255 -2.21 6.46 -7.58
N ARG A 256 -2.99 6.02 -8.56
CA ARG A 256 -3.47 4.63 -8.67
C ARG A 256 -2.35 3.64 -8.95
N GLY A 257 -1.26 4.11 -9.57
CA GLY A 257 -0.07 3.33 -9.90
C GLY A 257 0.94 3.20 -8.76
N LEU A 258 0.74 3.88 -7.61
CA LEU A 258 1.68 3.89 -6.48
C LEU A 258 2.15 2.49 -6.08
N ILE A 259 1.25 1.51 -6.02
CA ILE A 259 1.58 0.15 -5.64
C ILE A 259 2.62 -0.50 -6.57
N SER A 260 2.70 -0.10 -7.84
CA SER A 260 3.73 -0.58 -8.78
C SER A 260 5.14 -0.19 -8.33
N ARG A 261 5.27 1.00 -7.73
CA ARG A 261 6.56 1.57 -7.31
C ARG A 261 7.04 0.98 -5.98
N VAL A 262 6.13 0.58 -5.12
CA VAL A 262 6.44 -0.03 -3.82
C VAL A 262 6.61 -1.55 -3.95
N LEU A 263 5.65 -2.24 -4.56
CA LEU A 263 5.62 -3.70 -4.61
C LEU A 263 6.48 -4.30 -5.73
N CYS A 264 7.14 -3.49 -6.56
CA CYS A 264 8.12 -4.00 -7.53
C CYS A 264 9.20 -4.88 -6.89
N ALA A 265 9.60 -4.59 -5.64
CA ALA A 265 10.55 -5.42 -4.87
C ALA A 265 10.05 -6.86 -4.65
N LYS A 266 8.74 -7.02 -4.46
CA LYS A 266 8.09 -8.33 -4.34
C LYS A 266 7.90 -9.00 -5.70
N PHE A 267 7.50 -8.22 -6.70
CA PHE A 267 7.10 -8.73 -8.02
C PHE A 267 8.22 -8.72 -9.07
N GLY A 268 9.48 -8.63 -8.65
CA GLY A 268 10.64 -8.87 -9.51
C GLY A 268 11.05 -7.70 -10.41
N GLY A 269 10.61 -6.48 -10.09
CA GLY A 269 11.09 -5.28 -10.76
C GLY A 269 12.59 -5.05 -10.49
N TYR A 270 13.32 -4.60 -11.50
CA TYR A 270 14.77 -4.36 -11.40
C TYR A 270 15.09 -3.09 -10.60
N LEU A 271 14.29 -2.04 -10.79
CA LEU A 271 14.49 -0.70 -10.23
C LEU A 271 13.14 -0.05 -9.90
N THR A 272 13.11 0.77 -8.86
CA THR A 272 12.07 1.79 -8.63
C THR A 272 12.68 3.18 -8.50
N PHE A 273 11.83 4.21 -8.60
CA PHE A 273 12.25 5.60 -8.43
C PHE A 273 11.62 6.22 -7.18
N GLY A 274 12.44 6.88 -6.37
CA GLY A 274 12.01 7.68 -5.22
C GLY A 274 12.57 9.11 -5.30
N THR A 275 11.80 10.11 -4.88
CA THR A 275 12.24 11.51 -4.91
C THR A 275 13.06 11.87 -3.66
N LEU A 276 14.01 12.80 -3.78
CA LEU A 276 14.75 13.32 -2.61
C LEU A 276 13.83 14.08 -1.65
N GLU A 277 12.99 14.93 -2.23
CA GLU A 277 12.10 15.82 -1.49
C GLU A 277 10.66 15.60 -1.99
N SER A 278 9.68 15.71 -1.09
CA SER A 278 8.27 15.60 -1.45
C SER A 278 7.89 16.73 -2.41
N GLY A 279 7.22 16.39 -3.52
CA GLY A 279 6.78 17.37 -4.52
C GLY A 279 7.79 17.65 -5.65
N VAL A 280 9.05 17.25 -5.50
CA VAL A 280 10.07 17.31 -6.57
C VAL A 280 10.04 16.00 -7.34
N VAL A 281 9.04 15.83 -8.21
CA VAL A 281 8.77 14.59 -8.95
C VAL A 281 9.23 14.71 -10.40
N SER A 282 9.84 13.64 -10.93
CA SER A 282 10.14 13.52 -12.38
C SER A 282 9.01 12.82 -13.14
N ALA A 283 8.10 12.14 -12.45
CA ALA A 283 6.91 11.51 -13.01
C ALA A 283 5.77 11.43 -11.97
N PRO A 284 4.48 11.46 -12.40
CA PRO A 284 3.34 11.36 -11.48
C PRO A 284 3.34 10.10 -10.62
N GLY A 285 2.97 10.25 -9.34
CA GLY A 285 2.81 9.17 -8.37
C GLY A 285 4.10 8.64 -7.76
N GLN A 286 5.24 9.34 -7.90
CA GLN A 286 6.49 8.94 -7.25
C GLN A 286 6.43 9.15 -5.73
N PRO A 287 6.71 8.12 -4.91
CA PRO A 287 6.89 8.28 -3.48
C PRO A 287 8.22 8.98 -3.18
N SER A 288 8.33 9.59 -1.99
CA SER A 288 9.62 10.05 -1.51
C SER A 288 10.54 8.88 -1.16
N LEU A 289 11.84 9.10 -1.22
CA LEU A 289 12.85 8.12 -0.78
C LEU A 289 12.64 7.74 0.68
N LYS A 290 12.32 8.72 1.52
CA LYS A 290 11.98 8.53 2.94
C LYS A 290 10.78 7.58 3.10
N ASP A 291 9.73 7.76 2.30
CA ASP A 291 8.56 6.87 2.36
C ASP A 291 8.89 5.46 1.90
N LEU A 292 9.64 5.29 0.81
CA LEU A 292 10.08 3.96 0.38
C LEU A 292 10.86 3.26 1.50
N LEU A 293 11.90 3.90 2.02
CA LEU A 293 12.81 3.27 2.99
C LEU A 293 12.16 3.05 4.35
N HIS A 294 11.40 4.03 4.86
CA HIS A 294 10.95 4.03 6.25
C HIS A 294 9.45 3.84 6.42
N LEU A 295 8.61 4.35 5.51
CA LEU A 295 7.16 4.15 5.61
C LEU A 295 6.75 2.76 5.13
N TYR A 296 7.29 2.33 3.98
CA TYR A 296 6.95 1.04 3.35
C TYR A 296 7.97 -0.05 3.61
N ASN A 297 9.03 0.24 4.38
CA ASN A 297 10.10 -0.70 4.71
C ASN A 297 10.64 -1.43 3.47
N PHE A 298 10.86 -0.70 2.37
CA PHE A 298 11.11 -1.28 1.04
C PHE A 298 12.22 -2.34 1.00
N ARG A 299 13.29 -2.14 1.79
CA ARG A 299 14.42 -3.08 1.87
C ARG A 299 14.09 -4.42 2.52
N ALA A 300 13.00 -4.51 3.27
CA ALA A 300 12.51 -5.74 3.88
C ALA A 300 11.54 -6.52 2.97
N LEU A 301 11.12 -5.93 1.84
CA LEU A 301 10.20 -6.59 0.92
C LEU A 301 10.88 -7.75 0.21
N ALA A 302 10.21 -8.89 0.20
CA ALA A 302 10.64 -10.12 -0.43
C ALA A 302 9.48 -10.76 -1.22
N PRO A 303 9.77 -11.74 -2.11
CA PRO A 303 8.73 -12.42 -2.88
C PRO A 303 7.63 -13.06 -2.03
N ASP A 304 7.91 -13.46 -0.80
CA ASP A 304 6.96 -14.08 0.14
C ASP A 304 6.22 -13.08 1.05
N THR A 305 6.63 -11.81 1.08
CA THR A 305 5.97 -10.76 1.88
C THR A 305 4.49 -10.65 1.53
N LYS A 306 3.63 -10.58 2.55
CA LYS A 306 2.19 -10.44 2.37
C LYS A 306 1.77 -8.97 2.27
N VAL A 307 0.84 -8.70 1.37
CA VAL A 307 0.34 -7.35 1.08
C VAL A 307 -0.95 -7.12 1.85
N TYR A 308 -0.96 -6.01 2.57
CA TYR A 308 -2.10 -5.42 3.25
C TYR A 308 -2.28 -4.00 2.75
N GLY A 309 -3.46 -3.40 2.96
CA GLY A 309 -3.61 -1.99 2.61
C GLY A 309 -4.94 -1.36 2.92
N LEU A 310 -5.00 -0.05 2.73
CA LEU A 310 -6.20 0.77 2.92
C LEU A 310 -6.91 1.01 1.59
N ILE A 311 -8.09 0.42 1.43
CA ILE A 311 -9.01 0.65 0.32
C ILE A 311 -9.86 1.90 0.59
N GLY A 312 -9.90 2.83 -0.36
CA GLY A 312 -10.79 4.00 -0.28
C GLY A 312 -10.58 5.02 -1.40
N LYS A 313 -11.38 6.08 -1.36
CA LYS A 313 -11.27 7.24 -2.25
C LYS A 313 -11.93 8.48 -1.61
N PRO A 314 -11.18 9.54 -1.27
CA PRO A 314 -9.72 9.67 -1.28
C PRO A 314 -9.05 8.88 -0.13
N VAL A 315 -7.74 8.60 -0.24
CA VAL A 315 -6.97 7.82 0.77
C VAL A 315 -5.54 8.29 1.05
N SER A 316 -4.99 9.19 0.23
CA SER A 316 -3.58 9.57 0.27
C SER A 316 -3.13 10.16 1.61
N GLN A 317 -4.03 10.80 2.35
CA GLN A 317 -3.73 11.45 3.64
C GLN A 317 -3.71 10.48 4.83
N SER A 318 -4.09 9.21 4.64
CA SER A 318 -4.22 8.28 5.76
C SER A 318 -2.89 7.97 6.43
N LYS A 319 -2.90 7.94 7.76
CA LYS A 319 -1.76 7.54 8.59
C LYS A 319 -1.69 6.03 8.87
N SER A 320 -2.61 5.24 8.31
CA SER A 320 -2.65 3.78 8.51
C SER A 320 -1.33 3.07 8.11
N PRO A 321 -0.67 3.42 6.98
CA PRO A 321 0.63 2.83 6.64
C PRO A 321 1.71 3.11 7.69
N THR A 322 1.76 4.33 8.24
CA THR A 322 2.73 4.69 9.29
C THR A 322 2.56 3.80 10.52
N LEU A 323 1.32 3.59 10.93
CA LEU A 323 1.01 2.81 12.12
C LEU A 323 1.27 1.32 11.92
N LEU A 324 0.72 0.74 10.84
CA LEU A 324 0.72 -0.71 10.64
C LEU A 324 2.07 -1.24 10.13
N ASN A 325 2.81 -0.49 9.30
CA ASN A 325 4.13 -0.94 8.87
C ASN A 325 5.15 -0.93 10.01
N GLU A 326 5.12 0.08 10.88
CA GLU A 326 6.00 0.10 12.04
C GLU A 326 5.60 -1.00 13.05
N ALA A 327 4.30 -1.25 13.21
CA ALA A 327 3.81 -2.37 14.01
C ALA A 327 4.27 -3.72 13.46
N PHE A 328 4.09 -3.99 12.16
CA PHE A 328 4.54 -5.22 11.51
C PHE A 328 6.04 -5.43 11.69
N LYS A 329 6.84 -4.38 11.47
CA LYS A 329 8.28 -4.40 11.67
C LYS A 329 8.66 -4.71 13.12
N SER A 330 7.98 -4.09 14.10
CA SER A 330 8.30 -4.27 15.53
C SER A 330 8.11 -5.70 16.03
N VAL A 331 7.19 -6.46 15.42
CA VAL A 331 6.91 -7.86 15.78
C VAL A 331 7.52 -8.87 14.80
N GLY A 332 8.30 -8.41 13.81
CA GLY A 332 8.88 -9.27 12.78
C GLY A 332 7.86 -9.94 11.86
N PHE A 333 6.68 -9.34 11.67
CA PHE A 333 5.65 -9.85 10.77
C PHE A 333 6.01 -9.56 9.31
N ASN A 334 6.07 -10.59 8.46
CA ASN A 334 6.42 -10.46 7.04
C ASN A 334 5.24 -9.91 6.20
N GLY A 335 4.86 -8.66 6.48
CA GLY A 335 3.79 -7.95 5.79
C GLY A 335 4.16 -6.51 5.46
N VAL A 336 3.55 -5.98 4.41
CA VAL A 336 3.60 -4.56 4.05
C VAL A 336 2.18 -4.02 3.92
N TYR A 337 1.94 -2.83 4.47
CA TYR A 337 0.69 -2.11 4.43
C TYR A 337 0.79 -0.89 3.52
N ILE A 338 -0.08 -0.78 2.50
CA ILE A 338 0.03 0.25 1.46
C ILE A 338 -1.31 0.99 1.26
N ILE A 339 -1.26 2.22 0.75
CA ILE A 339 -2.44 2.96 0.30
C ILE A 339 -2.96 2.37 -1.02
N LEU A 340 -4.25 2.08 -1.08
CA LEU A 340 -4.95 1.54 -2.24
C LEU A 340 -6.04 2.53 -2.66
N LEU A 341 -5.73 3.37 -3.64
CA LEU A 341 -6.71 4.29 -4.23
C LEU A 341 -7.63 3.50 -5.17
N VAL A 342 -8.81 3.15 -4.67
CA VAL A 342 -9.74 2.23 -5.33
C VAL A 342 -11.02 2.96 -5.74
N ASP A 343 -11.36 2.91 -7.02
CA ASP A 343 -12.62 3.41 -7.56
C ASP A 343 -13.74 2.37 -7.45
N ASP A 344 -13.47 1.14 -7.90
CA ASP A 344 -14.38 -0.01 -7.83
C ASP A 344 -13.76 -1.12 -6.97
N ILE A 345 -14.31 -1.29 -5.76
CA ILE A 345 -13.87 -2.32 -4.82
C ILE A 345 -14.11 -3.75 -5.33
N ALA A 346 -15.17 -3.99 -6.11
CA ALA A 346 -15.44 -5.32 -6.66
C ALA A 346 -14.37 -5.71 -7.70
N ASN A 347 -14.05 -4.79 -8.60
CA ASN A 347 -12.97 -4.99 -9.57
C ASN A 347 -11.62 -5.18 -8.87
N PHE A 348 -11.32 -4.38 -7.84
CA PHE A 348 -10.11 -4.49 -7.04
C PHE A 348 -9.98 -5.88 -6.39
N LEU A 349 -10.99 -6.34 -5.65
CA LEU A 349 -10.95 -7.62 -4.93
C LEU A 349 -10.85 -8.82 -5.87
N ARG A 350 -11.48 -8.74 -7.05
CA ARG A 350 -11.35 -9.75 -8.11
C ARG A 350 -9.93 -9.79 -8.69
N THR A 351 -9.37 -8.62 -9.00
CA THR A 351 -8.04 -8.48 -9.60
C THR A 351 -6.94 -8.95 -8.65
N TYR A 352 -7.01 -8.54 -7.38
CA TYR A 352 -6.04 -8.86 -6.34
C TYR A 352 -6.51 -10.03 -5.47
N SER A 353 -6.88 -11.14 -6.15
CA SER A 353 -7.44 -12.35 -5.54
C SER A 353 -6.39 -13.37 -5.07
N SER A 354 -5.12 -13.16 -5.39
CA SER A 354 -4.04 -14.10 -5.03
C SER A 354 -3.75 -14.14 -3.53
N THR A 355 -3.03 -15.17 -3.10
CA THR A 355 -2.52 -15.35 -1.73
C THR A 355 -1.41 -14.36 -1.34
N ASP A 356 -1.10 -13.40 -2.20
CA ASP A 356 -0.21 -12.29 -1.86
C ASP A 356 -0.96 -11.20 -1.10
N PHE A 357 -2.25 -11.00 -1.39
CA PHE A 357 -3.07 -9.94 -0.82
C PHE A 357 -3.97 -10.51 0.28
N MET A 358 -3.56 -10.31 1.53
CA MET A 358 -4.06 -11.06 2.67
C MET A 358 -5.06 -10.31 3.55
N GLY A 359 -5.08 -8.98 3.50
CA GLY A 359 -6.06 -8.22 4.27
C GLY A 359 -6.13 -6.75 3.89
N PHE A 360 -7.30 -6.16 4.10
CA PHE A 360 -7.56 -4.78 3.72
C PHE A 360 -8.32 -4.06 4.81
N SER A 361 -7.90 -2.86 5.15
CA SER A 361 -8.78 -1.90 5.81
C SER A 361 -9.62 -1.20 4.75
N VAL A 362 -10.87 -0.89 5.06
CA VAL A 362 -11.81 -0.28 4.11
C VAL A 362 -12.33 1.02 4.71
N THR A 363 -12.15 2.13 3.98
CA THR A 363 -12.69 3.44 4.36
C THR A 363 -13.74 3.93 3.35
N LEU A 364 -14.19 5.18 3.50
CA LEU A 364 -15.11 5.84 2.58
C LEU A 364 -14.64 5.66 1.12
N PRO A 365 -15.55 5.40 0.17
CA PRO A 365 -17.00 5.15 0.33
C PRO A 365 -17.37 3.65 0.44
N HIS A 366 -16.40 2.76 0.61
CA HIS A 366 -16.55 1.34 0.25
C HIS A 366 -17.08 0.42 1.35
N LYS A 367 -17.24 0.92 2.59
CA LYS A 367 -17.57 0.08 3.77
C LYS A 367 -18.88 -0.70 3.62
N GLU A 368 -19.90 -0.10 3.03
CA GLU A 368 -21.21 -0.75 2.85
C GLU A 368 -21.18 -1.77 1.69
N THR A 369 -20.50 -1.43 0.60
CA THR A 369 -20.31 -2.34 -0.54
C THR A 369 -19.49 -3.56 -0.13
N ALA A 370 -18.47 -3.39 0.72
CA ALA A 370 -17.64 -4.47 1.24
C ALA A 370 -18.44 -5.58 1.93
N VAL A 371 -19.56 -5.27 2.58
CA VAL A 371 -20.45 -6.28 3.20
C VAL A 371 -20.96 -7.28 2.17
N LYS A 372 -21.30 -6.81 0.97
CA LYS A 372 -21.87 -7.62 -0.11
C LYS A 372 -20.81 -8.43 -0.86
N LEU A 373 -19.54 -8.05 -0.74
CA LEU A 373 -18.42 -8.63 -1.47
C LEU A 373 -17.62 -9.64 -0.63
N CYS A 374 -17.79 -9.64 0.69
CA CYS A 374 -17.21 -10.67 1.56
C CYS A 374 -18.03 -11.97 1.46
N ASP A 375 -17.34 -13.10 1.39
CA ASP A 375 -17.98 -14.43 1.39
C ASP A 375 -18.61 -14.72 2.76
N GLU A 376 -17.97 -14.27 3.83
CA GLU A 376 -18.42 -14.38 5.20
C GLU A 376 -18.32 -13.00 5.88
N VAL A 377 -19.30 -12.67 6.72
CA VAL A 377 -19.30 -11.40 7.47
C VAL A 377 -19.53 -11.73 8.93
N ASP A 378 -18.65 -11.21 9.79
CA ASP A 378 -18.77 -11.31 11.24
C ASP A 378 -20.17 -10.85 11.70
N PRO A 379 -20.80 -11.52 12.68
CA PRO A 379 -22.15 -11.18 13.12
C PRO A 379 -22.35 -9.71 13.49
N VAL A 380 -21.35 -9.08 14.14
CA VAL A 380 -21.40 -7.66 14.51
C VAL A 380 -21.29 -6.79 13.27
N ALA A 381 -20.34 -7.08 12.37
CA ALA A 381 -20.20 -6.35 11.11
C ALA A 381 -21.46 -6.45 10.22
N LYS A 382 -22.12 -7.62 10.23
CA LYS A 382 -23.38 -7.86 9.51
C LYS A 382 -24.53 -7.07 10.12
N SER A 383 -24.62 -7.01 11.46
CA SER A 383 -25.62 -6.21 12.17
C SER A 383 -25.41 -4.71 11.94
N ILE A 384 -24.16 -4.25 11.88
CA ILE A 384 -23.83 -2.86 11.55
C ILE A 384 -24.18 -2.55 10.08
N GLY A 385 -24.04 -3.54 9.18
CA GLY A 385 -24.19 -3.35 7.75
C GLY A 385 -23.04 -2.54 7.14
N ALA A 386 -21.83 -2.66 7.72
CA ALA A 386 -20.61 -2.05 7.20
C ALA A 386 -19.37 -2.86 7.60
N VAL A 387 -18.44 -3.07 6.67
CA VAL A 387 -17.15 -3.74 6.87
C VAL A 387 -16.02 -2.73 6.71
N ASN A 388 -15.15 -2.60 7.71
CA ASN A 388 -13.95 -1.75 7.65
C ASN A 388 -12.64 -2.58 7.65
N CYS A 389 -12.72 -3.90 7.78
CA CYS A 389 -11.57 -4.80 7.84
C CYS A 389 -11.93 -6.11 7.12
N ILE A 390 -11.21 -6.44 6.05
CA ILE A 390 -11.38 -7.65 5.25
C ILE A 390 -10.13 -8.52 5.47
N ILE A 391 -10.32 -9.80 5.76
CA ILE A 391 -9.25 -10.78 5.86
C ILE A 391 -9.46 -11.85 4.79
N ARG A 392 -8.41 -12.15 4.01
CA ARG A 392 -8.41 -13.33 3.15
C ARG A 392 -7.97 -14.53 3.97
N ARG A 393 -8.86 -15.48 4.18
CA ARG A 393 -8.55 -16.69 4.94
C ARG A 393 -7.56 -17.57 4.16
N PRO A 394 -6.39 -17.93 4.73
CA PRO A 394 -5.37 -18.68 4.00
C PRO A 394 -5.79 -20.07 3.54
N THR A 395 -6.75 -20.71 4.21
CA THR A 395 -7.12 -22.11 3.98
C THR A 395 -7.97 -22.31 2.71
N ASP A 396 -8.83 -21.36 2.39
CA ASP A 396 -9.79 -21.46 1.27
C ASP A 396 -9.87 -20.19 0.41
N GLY A 397 -9.12 -19.14 0.77
CA GLY A 397 -9.06 -17.89 0.02
C GLY A 397 -10.28 -16.98 0.18
N LYS A 398 -11.25 -17.36 1.03
CA LYS A 398 -12.48 -16.57 1.25
C LYS A 398 -12.18 -15.24 1.93
N LEU A 399 -12.98 -14.24 1.59
CA LEU A 399 -12.95 -12.91 2.19
C LEU A 399 -13.91 -12.87 3.39
N ILE A 400 -13.35 -12.59 4.57
CA ILE A 400 -14.10 -12.43 5.81
C ILE A 400 -14.13 -10.96 6.20
N GLY A 401 -15.33 -10.39 6.34
CA GLY A 401 -15.54 -9.00 6.71
C GLY A 401 -15.78 -8.80 8.20
N TYR A 402 -15.05 -7.85 8.80
CA TYR A 402 -15.15 -7.42 10.19
C TYR A 402 -15.40 -5.91 10.28
N ASN A 403 -15.81 -5.47 11.46
CA ASN A 403 -15.94 -4.05 11.80
C ASN A 403 -15.22 -3.76 13.12
N THR A 404 -14.21 -2.90 13.09
CA THR A 404 -13.46 -2.44 14.27
C THR A 404 -13.74 -0.98 14.63
N ASP A 405 -14.51 -0.26 13.80
CA ASP A 405 -14.83 1.15 13.99
C ASP A 405 -15.65 1.36 15.27
N TYR A 406 -16.65 0.51 15.53
CA TYR A 406 -17.54 0.68 16.67
C TYR A 406 -16.79 0.57 18.01
N VAL A 407 -15.87 -0.40 18.13
CA VAL A 407 -15.05 -0.57 19.35
C VAL A 407 -14.16 0.65 19.56
N GLY A 408 -13.50 1.12 18.51
CA GLY A 408 -12.61 2.27 18.57
C GLY A 408 -13.35 3.55 19.01
N ALA A 409 -14.51 3.82 18.42
CA ALA A 409 -15.28 5.03 18.71
C ALA A 409 -15.92 4.99 20.11
N ILE A 410 -16.60 3.89 20.43
CA ILE A 410 -17.30 3.77 21.72
C ILE A 410 -16.32 3.78 22.89
N SER A 411 -15.20 3.08 22.79
CA SER A 411 -14.19 3.09 23.86
C SER A 411 -13.62 4.50 24.06
N ALA A 412 -13.34 5.24 22.98
CA ALA A 412 -12.85 6.61 23.06
C ALA A 412 -13.85 7.56 23.74
N ILE A 413 -15.14 7.41 23.45
CA ILE A 413 -16.21 8.22 24.07
C ILE A 413 -16.42 7.83 25.54
N GLU A 414 -16.42 6.53 25.86
CA GLU A 414 -16.50 6.06 27.25
C GLU A 414 -15.31 6.56 28.09
N ASP A 415 -14.10 6.54 27.54
CA ASP A 415 -12.89 7.06 28.19
C ASP A 415 -13.01 8.58 28.43
N GLY A 416 -13.49 9.34 27.43
CA GLY A 416 -13.75 10.77 27.57
C GLY A 416 -14.78 11.10 28.66
N LEU A 417 -15.82 10.27 28.82
CA LEU A 417 -16.83 10.44 29.88
C LEU A 417 -16.31 10.09 31.28
N ARG A 418 -15.41 9.11 31.39
CA ARG A 418 -14.82 8.72 32.68
C ARG A 418 -13.80 9.74 33.18
N GLY A 419 -13.11 10.44 32.27
CA GLY A 419 -12.04 11.39 32.61
C GLY A 419 -10.88 10.73 33.38
N ASN A 420 -10.11 11.53 34.13
CA ASN A 420 -9.01 11.03 34.98
C ASN A 420 -9.47 10.34 36.28
N HIS A 421 -10.78 10.08 36.43
CA HIS A 421 -11.29 9.42 37.63
C HIS A 421 -11.04 7.90 37.54
N ASN A 422 -9.95 7.46 38.17
CA ASN A 422 -9.66 6.06 38.52
C ASN A 422 -10.65 5.51 39.57
N GLY A 423 -11.94 5.77 39.40
CA GLY A 423 -12.99 5.50 40.39
C GLY A 423 -14.00 4.51 39.88
N SER A 424 -13.91 3.28 40.39
CA SER A 424 -14.90 2.19 40.29
C SER A 424 -15.14 1.64 38.88
N SER A 425 -14.77 0.38 38.68
CA SER A 425 -15.27 -0.46 37.60
C SER A 425 -16.77 -0.67 37.78
N THR A 426 -17.59 0.32 37.41
CA THR A 426 -19.03 0.13 37.30
C THR A 426 -19.30 -0.87 36.18
N THR A 427 -20.08 -1.91 36.48
CA THR A 427 -20.49 -2.93 35.50
C THR A 427 -21.35 -2.36 34.37
N VAL A 428 -21.94 -1.17 34.58
CA VAL A 428 -22.80 -0.47 33.64
C VAL A 428 -21.99 0.57 32.84
N SER A 429 -22.21 0.62 31.53
CA SER A 429 -21.59 1.60 30.63
C SER A 429 -22.00 3.03 31.00
N PRO A 430 -21.09 4.03 30.90
CA PRO A 430 -21.44 5.43 31.10
C PRO A 430 -22.39 5.98 30.00
N LEU A 431 -22.63 5.22 28.92
CA LEU A 431 -23.58 5.59 27.86
C LEU A 431 -25.02 5.16 28.17
N ALA A 432 -25.23 4.25 29.12
CA ALA A 432 -26.55 3.69 29.40
C ALA A 432 -27.56 4.78 29.79
N GLY A 433 -28.69 4.83 29.09
CA GLY A 433 -29.78 5.79 29.28
C GLY A 433 -29.55 7.19 28.71
N LYS A 434 -28.31 7.55 28.36
CA LYS A 434 -27.99 8.87 27.78
C LYS A 434 -28.53 8.99 26.36
N LEU A 435 -28.94 10.20 25.99
CA LEU A 435 -29.26 10.53 24.61
C LEU A 435 -27.98 10.75 23.80
N PHE A 436 -27.82 9.96 22.74
CA PHE A 436 -26.64 9.90 21.89
C PHE A 436 -27.02 10.29 20.46
N VAL A 437 -26.55 11.46 20.03
CA VAL A 437 -26.83 12.05 18.73
C VAL A 437 -25.69 11.75 17.77
N VAL A 438 -25.97 10.97 16.73
CA VAL A 438 -25.00 10.61 15.67
C VAL A 438 -25.26 11.47 14.45
N ILE A 439 -24.26 12.24 14.02
CA ILE A 439 -24.30 12.94 12.74
C ILE A 439 -23.71 12.04 11.66
N GLY A 440 -24.50 11.72 10.65
CA GLY A 440 -24.11 10.89 9.51
C GLY A 440 -24.65 9.46 9.57
N ALA A 441 -25.13 8.98 8.42
CA ALA A 441 -25.70 7.62 8.26
C ALA A 441 -24.87 6.74 7.28
N GLY A 442 -23.57 7.00 7.18
CA GLY A 442 -22.62 6.18 6.43
C GLY A 442 -22.04 5.03 7.26
N GLY A 443 -21.06 4.29 6.73
CA GLY A 443 -20.47 3.14 7.45
C GLY A 443 -19.91 3.44 8.85
N ALA A 444 -19.31 4.61 9.07
CA ALA A 444 -18.86 5.03 10.40
C ALA A 444 -20.06 5.36 11.33
N GLY A 445 -21.05 6.09 10.83
CA GLY A 445 -22.28 6.39 11.57
C GLY A 445 -23.05 5.14 11.99
N LYS A 446 -23.16 4.15 11.08
CA LYS A 446 -23.73 2.83 11.39
C LYS A 446 -23.00 2.14 12.54
N ALA A 447 -21.66 2.14 12.50
CA ALA A 447 -20.84 1.51 13.54
C ALA A 447 -20.98 2.21 14.89
N VAL A 448 -20.94 3.55 14.92
CA VAL A 448 -21.10 4.33 16.17
C VAL A 448 -22.50 4.20 16.73
N ALA A 449 -23.54 4.28 15.89
CA ALA A 449 -24.94 4.12 16.32
C ALA A 449 -25.20 2.73 16.91
N TYR A 450 -24.73 1.67 16.23
CA TYR A 450 -24.79 0.30 16.75
C TYR A 450 -24.08 0.19 18.10
N GLY A 451 -22.84 0.67 18.19
CA GLY A 451 -22.06 0.60 19.42
C GLY A 451 -22.72 1.35 20.59
N ALA A 452 -23.32 2.51 20.34
CA ALA A 452 -24.01 3.29 21.36
C ALA A 452 -25.26 2.56 21.87
N LYS A 453 -26.05 1.97 20.95
CA LYS A 453 -27.21 1.14 21.28
C LYS A 453 -26.82 -0.07 22.13
N GLU A 454 -25.78 -0.81 21.76
CA GLU A 454 -25.32 -1.98 22.52
C GLU A 454 -24.85 -1.62 23.94
N LYS A 455 -24.47 -0.36 24.16
CA LYS A 455 -24.13 0.18 25.49
C LYS A 455 -25.34 0.74 26.25
N GLY A 456 -26.54 0.66 25.68
CA GLY A 456 -27.79 1.08 26.30
C GLY A 456 -28.14 2.55 26.12
N ALA A 457 -27.51 3.27 25.19
CA ALA A 457 -27.87 4.66 24.87
C ALA A 457 -29.17 4.73 24.07
N ARG A 458 -29.90 5.84 24.20
CA ARG A 458 -30.99 6.21 23.28
C ARG A 458 -30.39 6.96 22.11
N VAL A 459 -30.57 6.46 20.89
CA VAL A 459 -29.81 6.97 19.74
C VAL A 459 -30.70 7.81 18.82
N VAL A 460 -30.20 8.98 18.43
CA VAL A 460 -30.79 9.86 17.41
C VAL A 460 -29.82 9.95 16.24
N ILE A 461 -30.31 9.77 15.01
CA ILE A 461 -29.51 9.85 13.79
C ILE A 461 -29.86 11.13 13.05
N ALA A 462 -28.93 12.08 13.03
CA ALA A 462 -29.03 13.30 12.22
C ALA A 462 -28.30 13.11 10.89
N ASN A 463 -28.96 13.31 9.75
CA ASN A 463 -28.31 13.16 8.45
C ASN A 463 -28.86 14.12 7.38
N ARG A 464 -28.00 14.50 6.43
CA ARG A 464 -28.40 15.37 5.30
C ARG A 464 -29.47 14.72 4.42
N THR A 465 -29.35 13.42 4.18
CA THR A 465 -30.38 12.63 3.49
C THR A 465 -31.23 11.96 4.54
N TYR A 466 -32.42 12.51 4.80
CA TYR A 466 -33.31 12.07 5.88
C TYR A 466 -33.67 10.58 5.79
N ASP A 467 -33.94 10.06 4.59
CA ASP A 467 -34.25 8.63 4.41
C ASP A 467 -33.15 7.71 4.94
N ARG A 468 -31.88 8.08 4.77
CA ARG A 468 -30.77 7.30 5.31
C ARG A 468 -30.69 7.36 6.84
N ALA A 469 -31.09 8.49 7.45
CA ALA A 469 -31.21 8.57 8.91
C ALA A 469 -32.33 7.67 9.42
N ARG A 470 -33.49 7.71 8.75
CA ARG A 470 -34.65 6.85 9.06
C ARG A 470 -34.32 5.37 8.95
N GLU A 471 -33.73 4.93 7.84
CA GLU A 471 -33.32 3.53 7.66
C GLU A 471 -32.39 3.04 8.78
N LEU A 472 -31.41 3.87 9.19
CA LEU A 472 -30.51 3.53 10.29
C LEU A 472 -31.23 3.53 11.64
N ALA A 473 -32.04 4.56 11.92
CA ALA A 473 -32.82 4.66 13.14
C ALA A 473 -33.76 3.46 13.32
N ASP A 474 -34.49 3.07 12.28
CA ASP A 474 -35.37 1.90 12.28
C ASP A 474 -34.59 0.60 12.55
N ALA A 475 -33.40 0.45 11.96
CA ALA A 475 -32.56 -0.73 12.15
C ALA A 475 -32.03 -0.88 13.58
N ILE A 476 -31.79 0.23 14.28
CA ILE A 476 -31.24 0.23 15.65
C ILE A 476 -32.28 0.52 16.73
N GLY A 477 -33.52 0.85 16.38
CA GLY A 477 -34.57 1.25 17.33
C GLY A 477 -34.34 2.64 17.92
N GLY A 478 -33.82 3.57 17.12
CA GLY A 478 -33.58 4.96 17.47
C GLY A 478 -34.56 5.93 16.81
N GLU A 479 -34.23 7.22 16.85
CA GLU A 479 -35.00 8.29 16.21
C GLU A 479 -34.21 8.90 15.05
N ALA A 480 -34.91 9.37 14.00
CA ALA A 480 -34.29 10.04 12.86
C ALA A 480 -34.57 11.54 12.90
N LEU A 481 -33.55 12.33 12.53
CA LEU A 481 -33.60 13.78 12.53
C LEU A 481 -33.04 14.33 11.20
N PRO A 482 -33.72 15.25 10.51
CA PRO A 482 -33.11 16.02 9.44
C PRO A 482 -31.93 16.82 9.99
N LEU A 483 -30.78 16.81 9.30
CA LEU A 483 -29.60 17.55 9.78
C LEU A 483 -29.87 19.06 9.98
N ALA A 484 -30.78 19.64 9.20
CA ALA A 484 -31.18 21.04 9.31
C ALA A 484 -31.88 21.37 10.65
N ASP A 485 -32.49 20.38 11.30
CA ASP A 485 -33.21 20.55 12.56
C ASP A 485 -32.31 20.34 13.79
N LEU A 486 -31.07 19.87 13.59
CA LEU A 486 -30.14 19.51 14.66
C LEU A 486 -29.81 20.68 15.59
N ASP A 487 -29.70 21.90 15.07
CA ASP A 487 -29.44 23.11 15.87
C ASP A 487 -30.54 23.36 16.92
N ASN A 488 -31.77 22.93 16.62
CA ASN A 488 -32.93 23.12 17.50
C ASN A 488 -33.26 21.87 18.32
N PHE A 489 -32.48 20.79 18.19
CA PHE A 489 -32.71 19.55 18.91
C PHE A 489 -31.97 19.53 20.26
N HIS A 490 -32.73 19.70 21.34
CA HIS A 490 -32.21 19.73 22.72
C HIS A 490 -33.27 19.20 23.70
N SER A 491 -33.69 17.94 23.52
CA SER A 491 -34.73 17.33 24.36
C SER A 491 -34.30 17.17 25.83
N GLU A 492 -33.00 17.13 26.11
CA GLU A 492 -32.41 17.12 27.44
C GLU A 492 -31.00 17.75 27.43
N ASP A 493 -30.47 18.10 28.61
CA ASP A 493 -29.08 18.54 28.76
C ASP A 493 -28.14 17.35 29.03
N GLY A 494 -26.86 17.52 28.69
CA GLY A 494 -25.84 16.51 28.91
C GLY A 494 -25.85 15.38 27.87
N MET A 495 -26.43 15.62 26.70
CA MET A 495 -26.41 14.71 25.55
C MET A 495 -24.99 14.40 25.08
N ILE A 496 -24.84 13.40 24.23
CA ILE A 496 -23.57 13.04 23.58
C ILE A 496 -23.68 13.32 22.09
N LEU A 497 -22.75 14.09 21.51
CA LEU A 497 -22.69 14.31 20.07
C LEU A 497 -21.56 13.51 19.45
N ALA A 498 -21.82 12.81 18.35
CA ALA A 498 -20.82 12.10 17.58
C ALA A 498 -20.91 12.45 16.09
N ASN A 499 -19.98 13.26 15.59
CA ASN A 499 -19.84 13.49 14.16
C ASN A 499 -19.14 12.30 13.49
N THR A 500 -19.82 11.68 12.53
CA THR A 500 -19.28 10.57 11.71
C THR A 500 -19.32 10.89 10.21
N SER A 501 -19.67 12.14 9.87
CA SER A 501 -19.60 12.66 8.51
C SER A 501 -18.17 13.10 8.15
N SER A 502 -17.97 13.55 6.91
CA SER A 502 -16.70 14.14 6.46
C SER A 502 -16.66 15.67 6.63
N ILE A 503 -17.66 16.29 7.28
CA ILE A 503 -17.70 17.74 7.50
C ILE A 503 -16.57 18.12 8.46
N GLY A 504 -15.81 19.16 8.12
CA GLY A 504 -14.63 19.61 8.88
C GLY A 504 -13.32 18.92 8.48
N MET A 505 -13.36 17.92 7.59
CA MET A 505 -12.17 17.26 7.05
C MET A 505 -11.47 18.16 6.02
N ILE A 506 -10.12 18.10 5.96
CA ILE A 506 -9.34 18.78 4.91
C ILE A 506 -9.90 18.43 3.52
N PRO A 507 -10.05 19.40 2.60
CA PRO A 507 -9.63 20.81 2.71
C PRO A 507 -10.67 21.76 3.35
N LYS A 508 -11.86 21.27 3.66
CA LYS A 508 -13.00 22.06 4.15
C LYS A 508 -12.98 22.21 5.67
N VAL A 509 -11.88 22.76 6.20
CA VAL A 509 -11.59 22.82 7.64
C VAL A 509 -12.50 23.79 8.41
N ASP A 510 -13.12 24.75 7.72
CA ASP A 510 -14.00 25.77 8.31
C ASP A 510 -15.47 25.34 8.35
N GLU A 511 -15.81 24.14 7.86
CA GLU A 511 -17.17 23.60 7.95
C GLU A 511 -17.41 22.93 9.32
N THR A 512 -18.61 23.08 9.87
CA THR A 512 -19.07 22.41 11.09
C THR A 512 -20.50 21.91 10.88
N PRO A 513 -20.89 20.74 11.41
CA PRO A 513 -22.22 20.17 11.16
C PRO A 513 -23.33 20.73 12.07
N ILE A 514 -22.97 21.50 13.11
CA ILE A 514 -23.88 22.10 14.08
C ILE A 514 -23.32 23.46 14.51
N SER A 515 -24.18 24.40 14.87
CA SER A 515 -23.80 25.70 15.40
C SER A 515 -23.21 25.61 16.81
N LYS A 516 -22.25 26.49 17.12
CA LYS A 516 -21.67 26.64 18.47
C LYS A 516 -22.72 26.82 19.57
N HIS A 517 -23.84 27.49 19.29
CA HIS A 517 -24.87 27.76 20.28
C HIS A 517 -25.57 26.50 20.80
N ALA A 518 -25.73 25.48 19.96
CA ALA A 518 -26.37 24.22 20.34
C ALA A 518 -25.43 23.33 21.17
N LEU A 519 -24.11 23.53 21.09
CA LEU A 519 -23.11 22.68 21.76
C LEU A 519 -23.24 22.68 23.30
N LYS A 520 -23.78 23.76 23.90
CA LYS A 520 -23.98 23.87 25.35
C LYS A 520 -24.87 22.78 25.96
N HIS A 521 -25.69 22.11 25.15
CA HIS A 521 -26.59 21.02 25.59
C HIS A 521 -25.90 19.65 25.62
N TYR A 522 -24.64 19.57 25.19
CA TYR A 522 -23.88 18.33 25.13
C TYR A 522 -22.84 18.28 26.27
N SER A 523 -22.69 17.11 26.87
CA SER A 523 -21.62 16.85 27.86
C SER A 523 -20.31 16.44 27.20
N ILE A 524 -20.41 15.81 26.01
CA ILE A 524 -19.26 15.38 25.22
C ILE A 524 -19.54 15.54 23.72
N VAL A 525 -18.51 15.94 22.98
CA VAL A 525 -18.51 16.03 21.51
C VAL A 525 -17.37 15.19 20.98
N PHE A 526 -17.71 14.17 20.21
CA PHE A 526 -16.80 13.32 19.46
C PHE A 526 -16.84 13.68 17.98
N ASP A 527 -15.68 13.68 17.32
CA ASP A 527 -15.58 13.87 15.88
C ASP A 527 -14.69 12.79 15.27
N ALA A 528 -15.25 11.94 14.39
CA ALA A 528 -14.49 10.88 13.71
C ALA A 528 -13.45 11.44 12.72
N VAL A 529 -13.56 12.70 12.32
CA VAL A 529 -12.53 13.37 11.53
C VAL A 529 -11.28 13.54 12.38
N TYR A 530 -10.15 13.04 11.89
CA TYR A 530 -8.84 13.15 12.55
C TYR A 530 -7.84 14.00 11.75
N THR A 531 -8.24 14.51 10.58
CA THR A 531 -7.42 15.36 9.71
C THR A 531 -8.25 16.57 9.26
N PRO A 532 -8.12 17.73 9.96
CA PRO A 532 -7.19 18.02 11.05
C PRO A 532 -7.60 17.36 12.38
N LYS A 533 -6.67 17.26 13.33
CA LYS A 533 -6.90 16.71 14.68
C LYS A 533 -7.91 17.53 15.48
N MET A 534 -7.85 18.85 15.35
CA MET A 534 -8.79 19.82 15.94
C MET A 534 -9.64 20.43 14.82
N THR A 535 -10.82 19.86 14.58
CA THR A 535 -11.80 20.40 13.64
C THR A 535 -12.47 21.64 14.21
N ARG A 536 -13.17 22.41 13.36
CA ARG A 536 -13.99 23.53 13.82
C ARG A 536 -15.01 23.10 14.89
N LEU A 537 -15.65 21.95 14.70
CA LEU A 537 -16.59 21.38 15.67
C LEU A 537 -15.95 21.19 17.05
N LEU A 538 -14.77 20.57 17.11
CA LEU A 538 -14.08 20.32 18.38
C LEU A 538 -13.59 21.61 19.04
N LYS A 539 -13.10 22.58 18.26
CA LYS A 539 -12.71 23.90 18.79
C LYS A 539 -13.91 24.64 19.39
N GLU A 540 -15.03 24.70 18.67
CA GLU A 540 -16.23 25.37 19.16
C GLU A 540 -16.83 24.65 20.38
N ALA A 541 -16.71 23.32 20.46
CA ALA A 541 -17.13 22.54 21.63
C ALA A 541 -16.27 22.82 22.87
N GLU A 542 -14.95 22.89 22.71
CA GLU A 542 -14.02 23.26 23.78
C GLU A 542 -14.30 24.68 24.29
N GLU A 543 -14.52 25.64 23.38
CA GLU A 543 -14.91 27.02 23.73
C GLU A 543 -16.26 27.10 24.45
N ALA A 544 -17.15 26.12 24.24
CA ALA A 544 -18.43 26.00 24.94
C ALA A 544 -18.31 25.25 26.28
N GLY A 545 -17.11 24.85 26.70
CA GLY A 545 -16.86 24.12 27.94
C GLY A 545 -17.25 22.64 27.90
N VAL A 546 -17.40 22.08 26.69
CA VAL A 546 -17.81 20.69 26.47
C VAL A 546 -16.58 19.79 26.40
N THR A 547 -16.67 18.57 26.94
CA THR A 547 -15.57 17.59 26.82
C THR A 547 -15.42 17.17 25.36
N ILE A 548 -14.20 17.19 24.83
CA ILE A 548 -13.94 16.81 23.44
C ILE A 548 -13.26 15.45 23.33
N VAL A 549 -13.63 14.68 22.31
CA VAL A 549 -12.94 13.43 21.93
C VAL A 549 -12.57 13.50 20.46
N THR A 550 -11.27 13.53 20.19
CA THR A 550 -10.75 13.63 18.82
C THR A 550 -10.89 12.30 18.08
N GLY A 551 -11.06 12.35 16.75
CA GLY A 551 -11.14 11.15 15.90
C GLY A 551 -9.85 10.33 15.88
N PHE A 552 -8.77 10.91 16.38
CA PHE A 552 -7.50 10.25 16.61
C PHE A 552 -7.60 9.05 17.55
N GLU A 553 -8.41 9.18 18.61
CA GLU A 553 -8.64 8.14 19.59
C GLU A 553 -9.34 6.93 18.95
N MET A 554 -10.38 7.21 18.14
CA MET A 554 -11.04 6.20 17.32
C MET A 554 -10.06 5.57 16.32
N PHE A 555 -9.26 6.38 15.61
CA PHE A 555 -8.30 5.92 14.61
C PHE A 555 -7.29 4.93 15.19
N ILE A 556 -6.76 5.20 16.39
CA ILE A 556 -5.86 4.27 17.08
C ILE A 556 -6.62 3.02 17.55
N GLY A 557 -7.78 3.21 18.19
CA GLY A 557 -8.57 2.11 18.75
C GLY A 557 -9.00 1.09 17.70
N GLN A 558 -9.49 1.54 16.54
CA GLN A 558 -9.89 0.65 15.45
C GLN A 558 -8.69 -0.08 14.82
N ALA A 559 -7.52 0.53 14.82
CA ALA A 559 -6.30 -0.05 14.23
C ALA A 559 -5.77 -1.22 15.07
N TYR A 560 -6.05 -1.25 16.37
CA TYR A 560 -5.72 -2.41 17.22
C TYR A 560 -6.40 -3.68 16.73
N GLY A 561 -7.73 -3.62 16.55
CA GLY A 561 -8.49 -4.76 16.07
C GLY A 561 -8.08 -5.18 14.66
N GLN A 562 -7.73 -4.22 13.80
CA GLN A 562 -7.22 -4.54 12.46
C GLN A 562 -5.88 -5.27 12.51
N PHE A 563 -4.94 -4.78 13.33
CA PHE A 563 -3.65 -5.45 13.52
C PHE A 563 -3.83 -6.88 14.05
N GLU A 564 -4.69 -7.06 15.05
CA GLU A 564 -5.01 -8.38 15.62
C GLU A 564 -5.62 -9.31 14.56
N ASN A 565 -6.56 -8.81 13.75
CA ASN A 565 -7.15 -9.58 12.66
C ASN A 565 -6.14 -9.92 11.54
N PHE A 566 -5.24 -8.99 11.20
CA PHE A 566 -4.24 -9.20 10.14
C PHE A 566 -3.16 -10.21 10.53
N THR A 567 -2.74 -10.19 11.80
CA THR A 567 -1.54 -10.89 12.25
C THR A 567 -1.83 -12.09 13.15
N GLY A 568 -3.00 -12.13 13.80
CA GLY A 568 -3.30 -13.07 14.89
C GLY A 568 -2.54 -12.79 16.19
N LEU A 569 -1.83 -11.66 16.28
CA LEU A 569 -1.03 -11.26 17.44
C LEU A 569 -1.71 -10.13 18.21
N PRO A 570 -1.51 -10.02 19.53
CA PRO A 570 -2.02 -8.90 20.32
C PRO A 570 -1.51 -7.55 19.81
N ALA A 571 -2.38 -6.54 19.72
CA ALA A 571 -1.98 -5.22 19.25
C ALA A 571 -0.95 -4.55 20.18
N PRO A 572 0.16 -3.99 19.66
CA PRO A 572 1.16 -3.29 20.47
C PRO A 572 0.68 -1.87 20.81
N LYS A 573 -0.32 -1.76 21.69
CA LYS A 573 -1.04 -0.50 22.00
C LYS A 573 -0.13 0.67 22.39
N LYS A 574 0.92 0.41 23.18
CA LYS A 574 1.91 1.44 23.58
C LYS A 574 2.67 2.01 22.39
N LEU A 575 3.08 1.15 21.45
CA LEU A 575 3.80 1.56 20.25
C LEU A 575 2.92 2.44 19.37
N PHE A 576 1.64 2.06 19.17
CA PHE A 576 0.71 2.85 18.38
C PHE A 576 0.55 4.25 18.95
N ARG A 577 0.34 4.37 20.27
CA ARG A 577 0.26 5.66 20.96
C ARG A 577 1.56 6.47 20.82
N GLN A 578 2.72 5.82 20.85
CA GLN A 578 4.02 6.48 20.68
C GLN A 578 4.22 7.02 19.27
N ILE A 579 3.97 6.21 18.23
CA ILE A 579 4.06 6.62 16.81
C ILE A 579 3.17 7.83 16.55
N MET A 580 1.97 7.78 17.14
CA MET A 580 0.95 8.79 16.95
C MET A 580 1.14 10.02 17.85
N LYS A 581 2.13 10.06 18.73
CA LYS A 581 2.35 11.23 19.61
C LYS A 581 2.77 12.48 18.83
N ASP A 582 3.48 12.29 17.72
CA ASP A 582 4.05 13.37 16.90
C ASP A 582 3.09 13.84 15.79
N TYR A 583 1.84 13.35 15.79
CA TYR A 583 0.75 13.71 14.88
C TYR A 583 -0.45 14.28 15.65
#